data_AF-A0A381V2I3-F1
#
_entry.id   AF-A0A381V2I3-F1
#
_cell.length_a   1.000
_cell.length_b   1.000
_cell.length_c   1.000
_cell.angle_alpha   90.00
_cell.angle_beta   90.00
_cell.angle_gamma   90.00
#
_symmetry.space_group_name_H-M   'P 1'
#
loop_
_entity.id
_entity.type
_entity.pdbx_description
1 polymer ?
#
loop_
_entity_poly.entity_id
_entity_poly.type
_entity_poly.pdbx_seq_one_letter_code
_entity_poly.pdbx_strand_id
1 'polypeptide(L)'
;MKLYKLLKRTGIFCLFLFSFSCSRSPVDLQEATAGDILTAVAKHKGEKAVLVNYWATWCGPCVEEFPMVVELSKEYADEAVVLFVSADWLDEKERALEFLKKQGVKGLSFIKNQKDNEFIDGIHKDWSGALPFTIVYGKNSGNVVDSWEAKKSEARFVEAFNKAINEGVKS
;
A
#
# COMPACT_ATOMS: atom_id res chain seq x y z
N MET A 1 17.09 22.25 64.20
CA MET A 1 16.44 21.10 64.85
C MET A 1 15.02 21.48 65.25
N LYS A 2 14.03 21.26 64.38
CA LYS A 2 12.61 21.25 64.79
C LYS A 2 11.90 20.11 64.07
N LEU A 3 11.44 19.19 64.91
CA LEU A 3 10.70 17.98 64.64
C LEU A 3 9.41 18.26 63.85
N TYR A 4 9.27 17.52 62.75
CA TYR A 4 8.08 16.78 62.31
C TYR A 4 6.80 16.96 63.16
N LYS A 5 5.77 17.55 62.53
CA LYS A 5 4.36 17.22 62.82
C LYS A 5 3.66 16.90 61.52
N LEU A 6 3.28 15.63 61.39
CA LEU A 6 2.36 15.12 60.38
C LEU A 6 1.03 15.88 60.45
N LEU A 7 0.50 16.26 59.29
CA LEU A 7 -0.94 16.39 59.07
C LEU A 7 -1.27 15.86 57.67
N LYS A 8 -1.92 14.70 57.67
CA LYS A 8 -2.63 14.08 56.55
C LYS A 8 -3.69 15.04 56.01
N ARG A 9 -3.81 15.16 54.69
CA ARG A 9 -5.10 15.26 53.98
C ARG A 9 -4.89 15.23 52.46
N THR A 10 -5.15 14.06 51.89
CA THR A 10 -5.95 13.85 50.67
C THR A 10 -6.07 15.06 49.74
N GLY A 11 -5.39 14.99 48.60
CA GLY A 11 -5.55 15.91 47.49
C GLY A 11 -4.98 15.29 46.22
N ILE A 12 -5.69 14.31 45.68
CA ILE A 12 -5.51 13.84 44.30
C ILE A 12 -5.61 15.06 43.39
N PHE A 13 -4.52 15.44 42.74
CA PHE A 13 -4.60 16.20 41.50
C PHE A 13 -3.83 15.41 40.46
N CYS A 14 -4.59 14.57 39.76
CA CYS A 14 -4.12 13.78 38.64
C CYS A 14 -3.27 14.67 37.71
N LEU A 15 -2.00 14.29 37.52
CA LEU A 15 -1.36 14.49 36.24
C LEU A 15 -2.19 13.75 35.20
N PHE A 16 -3.19 14.42 34.63
CA PHE A 16 -3.74 14.03 33.34
C PHE A 16 -2.66 14.35 32.29
N LEU A 17 -1.63 13.51 32.23
CA LEU A 17 -0.92 13.24 30.99
C LEU A 17 -1.92 12.52 30.09
N PHE A 18 -2.85 13.28 29.52
CA PHE A 18 -3.73 12.78 28.50
C PHE A 18 -2.88 12.66 27.24
N SER A 19 -2.09 11.59 27.19
CA SER A 19 -1.46 11.09 25.98
C SER A 19 -2.60 10.77 25.02
N PHE A 20 -3.04 11.75 24.25
CA PHE A 20 -3.81 11.54 23.03
C PHE A 20 -2.89 10.75 22.10
N SER A 21 -2.82 9.44 22.32
CA SER A 21 -2.34 8.49 21.34
C SER A 21 -3.39 8.51 20.25
N CYS A 22 -3.25 9.45 19.31
CA CYS A 22 -4.06 9.50 18.12
C CYS A 22 -3.78 8.21 17.37
N SER A 23 -4.66 7.22 17.51
CA SER A 23 -4.64 5.98 16.75
C SER A 23 -5.03 6.33 15.31
N ARG A 24 -4.14 7.00 14.58
CA ARG A 24 -4.28 7.19 13.14
C ARG A 24 -4.26 5.80 12.52
N SER A 25 -5.24 5.52 11.66
CA SER A 25 -5.29 4.27 10.90
C SER A 25 -3.92 4.02 10.27
N PRO A 26 -3.36 2.80 10.37
CA PRO A 26 -2.04 2.52 9.83
C PRO A 26 -2.00 2.62 8.30
N VAL A 27 -3.15 2.47 7.63
CA VAL A 27 -3.33 2.67 6.19
C VAL A 27 -4.03 4.00 5.91
N ASP A 28 -3.51 4.71 4.91
CA ASP A 28 -4.06 5.94 4.33
C ASP A 28 -4.59 5.65 2.92
N LEU A 29 -5.90 5.43 2.81
CA LEU A 29 -6.57 5.10 1.54
C LEU A 29 -7.04 6.38 0.83
N GLN A 30 -6.27 6.82 -0.17
CA GLN A 30 -6.52 8.03 -0.93
C GLN A 30 -7.29 7.74 -2.22
N GLU A 31 -8.16 8.65 -2.62
CA GLU A 31 -8.80 8.60 -3.94
C GLU A 31 -7.81 9.06 -5.00
N ALA A 32 -7.76 8.37 -6.14
CA ALA A 32 -6.78 8.63 -7.17
C ALA A 32 -7.32 8.39 -8.58
N THR A 33 -6.91 9.27 -9.50
CA THR A 33 -6.96 9.03 -10.94
C THR A 33 -5.77 8.18 -11.39
N ALA A 34 -5.80 7.66 -12.62
CA ALA A 34 -4.68 6.97 -13.25
C ALA A 34 -3.41 7.84 -13.24
N GLY A 35 -3.55 9.15 -13.52
CA GLY A 35 -2.44 10.10 -13.47
C GLY A 35 -1.83 10.27 -12.07
N ASP A 36 -2.66 10.22 -11.02
CA ASP A 36 -2.18 10.29 -9.64
C ASP A 36 -1.37 9.03 -9.27
N ILE A 37 -1.81 7.85 -9.71
CA ILE A 37 -1.06 6.59 -9.53
C ILE A 37 0.29 6.66 -10.23
N LEU A 38 0.33 7.07 -11.50
CA LEU A 38 1.58 7.20 -12.26
C LEU A 38 2.53 8.23 -11.64
N THR A 39 1.97 9.32 -11.07
CA THR A 39 2.76 10.31 -10.32
C THR A 39 3.34 9.70 -9.04
N ALA A 40 2.56 8.89 -8.32
CA ALA A 40 3.04 8.19 -7.13
C ALA A 40 4.17 7.19 -7.46
N VAL A 41 4.05 6.44 -8.56
CA VAL A 41 5.12 5.57 -9.07
C VAL A 41 6.38 6.38 -9.38
N ALA A 42 6.26 7.49 -10.12
CA ALA A 42 7.38 8.30 -10.54
C ALA A 42 8.21 8.88 -9.37
N LYS A 43 7.61 9.10 -8.20
CA LYS A 43 8.30 9.58 -6.99
C LYS A 43 9.36 8.61 -6.46
N HIS A 44 9.28 7.33 -6.80
CA HIS A 44 10.22 6.31 -6.33
C HIS A 44 11.37 6.04 -7.31
N LYS A 45 11.31 6.63 -8.51
CA LYS A 45 12.33 6.44 -9.56
C LYS A 45 13.72 6.80 -9.04
N GLY A 46 14.66 5.89 -9.21
CA GLY A 46 16.04 6.00 -8.76
C GLY A 46 16.28 5.57 -7.31
N GLU A 47 15.22 5.40 -6.51
CA GLU A 47 15.33 5.04 -5.10
C GLU A 47 14.89 3.60 -4.85
N LYS A 48 13.69 3.24 -5.33
CA LYS A 48 13.07 1.93 -5.12
C LYS A 48 12.39 1.42 -6.39
N ALA A 49 12.37 0.10 -6.54
CA ALA A 49 11.45 -0.54 -7.49
C ALA A 49 10.00 -0.32 -7.04
N VAL A 50 9.05 -0.32 -7.97
CA VAL A 50 7.63 -0.15 -7.64
C VAL A 50 6.83 -1.30 -8.23
N LEU A 51 6.04 -1.98 -7.40
CA LEU A 51 4.95 -2.83 -7.87
C LEU A 51 3.62 -2.13 -7.59
N VAL A 52 2.74 -2.10 -8.58
CA VAL A 52 1.37 -1.63 -8.40
C VAL A 52 0.44 -2.81 -8.52
N ASN A 53 -0.26 -3.16 -7.45
CA ASN A 53 -1.22 -4.26 -7.41
C ASN A 53 -2.63 -3.68 -7.45
N TYR A 54 -3.31 -3.88 -8.57
CA TYR A 54 -4.71 -3.50 -8.79
C TYR A 54 -5.62 -4.66 -8.39
N TRP A 55 -6.55 -4.38 -7.48
CA TRP A 55 -7.36 -5.39 -6.82
C TRP A 55 -8.76 -4.86 -6.49
N ALA A 56 -9.68 -5.72 -6.10
CA ALA A 56 -10.97 -5.31 -5.54
C ALA A 56 -11.47 -6.31 -4.50
N THR A 57 -12.31 -5.86 -3.56
CA THR A 57 -12.83 -6.71 -2.48
C THR A 57 -13.79 -7.80 -2.96
N TRP A 58 -14.43 -7.59 -4.11
CA TRP A 58 -15.30 -8.58 -4.78
C TRP A 58 -14.54 -9.53 -5.71
N CYS A 59 -13.25 -9.28 -5.97
CA CYS A 59 -12.42 -10.12 -6.82
C CYS A 59 -11.83 -11.29 -6.01
N GLY A 60 -12.40 -12.49 -6.17
CA GLY A 60 -11.95 -13.70 -5.48
C GLY A 60 -10.44 -13.97 -5.61
N PRO A 61 -9.89 -14.06 -6.83
CA PRO A 61 -8.46 -14.29 -7.02
C PRO A 61 -7.57 -13.20 -6.40
N CYS A 62 -8.03 -11.95 -6.37
CA CYS A 62 -7.33 -10.85 -5.73
C CYS A 62 -7.23 -11.08 -4.22
N VAL A 63 -8.37 -11.36 -3.57
CA VAL A 63 -8.44 -11.61 -2.12
C VAL A 63 -7.58 -12.81 -1.71
N GLU A 64 -7.48 -13.83 -2.58
CA GLU A 64 -6.65 -15.01 -2.32
C GLU A 64 -5.14 -14.74 -2.39
N GLU A 65 -4.67 -13.89 -3.31
CA GLU A 65 -3.23 -13.58 -3.42
C GLU A 65 -2.78 -12.44 -2.51
N PHE A 66 -3.72 -11.58 -2.10
CA PHE A 66 -3.42 -10.36 -1.34
C PHE A 66 -2.52 -10.57 -0.12
N PRO A 67 -2.76 -11.58 0.76
CA PRO A 67 -1.91 -11.79 1.93
C PRO A 67 -0.44 -12.06 1.55
N MET A 68 -0.20 -12.82 0.48
CA MET A 68 1.14 -13.11 -0.02
C MET A 68 1.81 -11.83 -0.56
N VAL A 69 1.09 -11.01 -1.32
CA VAL A 69 1.62 -9.72 -1.80
C VAL A 69 1.96 -8.78 -0.65
N VAL A 70 1.16 -8.79 0.43
CA VAL A 70 1.45 -8.02 1.65
C VAL A 70 2.71 -8.52 2.35
N GLU A 71 2.93 -9.83 2.48
CA GLU A 71 4.17 -10.34 3.06
C GLU A 71 5.40 -9.97 2.22
N LEU A 72 5.34 -10.15 0.90
CA LEU A 72 6.43 -9.72 0.02
C LEU A 72 6.67 -8.19 0.08
N SER A 73 5.61 -7.39 0.23
CA SER A 73 5.77 -5.93 0.40
C SER A 73 6.58 -5.56 1.65
N LYS A 74 6.52 -6.38 2.70
CA LYS A 74 7.31 -6.19 3.93
C LYS A 74 8.74 -6.68 3.73
N GLU A 75 8.90 -7.84 3.11
CA GLU A 75 10.21 -8.46 2.84
C GLU A 75 11.10 -7.55 1.99
N TYR A 76 10.53 -6.95 0.93
CA TYR A 76 11.26 -6.10 -0.01
C TYR A 76 11.21 -4.60 0.37
N ALA A 77 10.74 -4.23 1.55
CA ALA A 77 10.44 -2.85 1.91
C ALA A 77 11.64 -1.89 1.82
N ASP A 78 12.88 -2.39 1.92
CA ASP A 78 14.09 -1.58 1.81
C ASP A 78 14.44 -1.21 0.36
N GLU A 79 14.08 -2.06 -0.61
CA GLU A 79 14.50 -1.95 -2.02
C GLU A 79 13.34 -1.68 -2.98
N ALA A 80 12.11 -1.99 -2.57
CA ALA A 80 10.91 -1.84 -3.34
C ALA A 80 9.75 -1.26 -2.50
N VAL A 81 8.72 -0.78 -3.20
CA VAL A 81 7.44 -0.39 -2.61
C VAL A 81 6.31 -1.04 -3.39
N VAL A 82 5.27 -1.46 -2.67
CA VAL A 82 4.02 -1.95 -3.28
C VAL A 82 2.93 -0.91 -3.08
N LEU A 83 2.35 -0.45 -4.18
CA LEU A 83 1.17 0.42 -4.18
C LEU A 83 -0.07 -0.46 -4.39
N PHE A 84 -0.90 -0.59 -3.36
CA PHE A 84 -2.19 -1.27 -3.46
C PHE A 84 -3.24 -0.30 -3.98
N VAL A 85 -3.84 -0.60 -5.12
CA VAL A 85 -4.84 0.23 -5.79
C VAL A 85 -6.15 -0.52 -5.91
N SER A 86 -7.13 -0.15 -5.10
CA SER A 86 -8.48 -0.71 -5.15
C SER A 86 -9.23 -0.19 -6.38
N ALA A 87 -9.84 -1.10 -7.12
CA ALA A 87 -10.76 -0.86 -8.22
C ALA A 87 -12.23 -0.99 -7.79
N ASP A 88 -12.50 -1.15 -6.48
CA ASP A 88 -13.85 -1.08 -5.92
C ASP A 88 -14.50 0.28 -6.27
N TRP A 89 -15.83 0.31 -6.27
CA TRP A 89 -16.55 1.57 -6.44
C TRP A 89 -16.35 2.47 -5.22
N LEU A 90 -16.41 3.79 -5.41
CA LEU A 90 -16.12 4.76 -4.34
C LEU A 90 -17.09 4.69 -3.16
N ASP A 91 -18.33 4.28 -3.40
CA ASP A 91 -19.31 4.02 -2.35
C ASP A 91 -18.97 2.77 -1.51
N GLU A 92 -18.08 1.90 -1.99
CA GLU A 92 -17.48 0.77 -1.25
C GLU A 92 -16.11 1.10 -0.62
N LYS A 93 -15.67 2.36 -0.62
CA LYS A 93 -14.36 2.78 -0.07
C LYS A 93 -14.10 2.29 1.36
N GLU A 94 -15.11 2.32 2.23
CA GLU A 94 -14.94 1.83 3.61
C GLU A 94 -14.67 0.33 3.65
N ARG A 95 -15.31 -0.46 2.79
CA ARG A 95 -15.08 -1.91 2.68
C ARG A 95 -13.65 -2.21 2.23
N ALA A 96 -13.14 -1.48 1.25
CA ALA A 96 -11.75 -1.59 0.82
C ALA A 96 -10.78 -1.20 1.95
N LEU A 97 -11.08 -0.11 2.67
CA LEU A 97 -10.29 0.34 3.82
C LEU A 97 -10.25 -0.71 4.95
N GLU A 98 -11.39 -1.30 5.30
CA GLU A 98 -11.48 -2.36 6.30
C GLU A 98 -10.70 -3.60 5.88
N PHE A 99 -10.76 -3.99 4.60
CA PHE A 99 -9.97 -5.09 4.07
C PHE A 99 -8.47 -4.82 4.23
N LEU A 100 -7.98 -3.64 3.81
CA LEU A 100 -6.58 -3.25 3.96
C LEU A 100 -6.12 -3.27 5.42
N LYS A 101 -6.94 -2.75 6.34
CA LYS A 101 -6.68 -2.80 7.79
C LYS A 101 -6.56 -4.25 8.26
N LYS A 102 -7.46 -5.14 7.85
CA LYS A 102 -7.46 -6.56 8.21
C LYS A 102 -6.23 -7.30 7.68
N GLN A 103 -5.77 -6.96 6.48
CA GLN A 103 -4.54 -7.51 5.89
C GLN A 103 -3.27 -6.92 6.53
N GLY A 104 -3.38 -5.90 7.38
CA GLY A 104 -2.24 -5.26 8.02
C GLY A 104 -1.41 -4.39 7.08
N VAL A 105 -2.01 -3.90 5.98
CA VAL A 105 -1.39 -2.91 5.09
C VAL A 105 -1.15 -1.62 5.87
N LYS A 106 0.00 -0.99 5.60
CA LYS A 106 0.39 0.28 6.22
C LYS A 106 0.80 1.28 5.15
N GLY A 107 0.71 2.56 5.48
CA GLY A 107 1.11 3.64 4.59
C GLY A 107 0.09 3.91 3.49
N LEU A 108 0.58 4.40 2.36
CA LEU A 108 -0.23 4.89 1.26
C LEU A 108 -0.87 3.74 0.48
N SER A 109 -2.17 3.83 0.25
CA SER A 109 -2.91 2.99 -0.69
C SER A 109 -3.91 3.85 -1.43
N PHE A 110 -4.44 3.34 -2.54
CA PHE A 110 -5.34 4.12 -3.38
C PHE A 110 -6.65 3.39 -3.65
N ILE A 111 -7.69 4.16 -3.92
CA ILE A 111 -8.93 3.70 -4.54
C ILE A 111 -9.20 4.54 -5.78
N LYS A 112 -9.58 3.89 -6.88
CA LYS A 112 -9.89 4.53 -8.15
C LYS A 112 -11.04 5.54 -7.98
N ASN A 113 -10.83 6.78 -8.42
CA ASN A 113 -11.86 7.81 -8.57
C ASN A 113 -11.97 8.28 -10.02
N GLN A 114 -12.25 7.34 -10.93
CA GLN A 114 -12.47 7.55 -12.36
C GLN A 114 -13.38 6.47 -12.93
N LYS A 115 -13.94 6.72 -14.13
CA LYS A 115 -14.65 5.69 -14.91
C LYS A 115 -13.69 4.58 -15.31
N ASP A 116 -14.20 3.35 -15.37
CA ASP A 116 -13.40 2.14 -15.58
C ASP A 116 -12.50 2.23 -16.82
N ASN A 117 -13.08 2.48 -17.99
CA ASN A 117 -12.30 2.54 -19.24
C ASN A 117 -11.26 3.67 -19.22
N GLU A 118 -11.62 4.84 -18.72
CA GLU A 118 -10.69 5.99 -18.61
C GLU A 118 -9.52 5.66 -17.68
N PHE A 119 -9.80 4.99 -16.56
CA PHE A 119 -8.76 4.57 -15.63
C PHE A 119 -7.87 3.49 -16.23
N ILE A 120 -8.45 2.46 -16.85
CA ILE A 120 -7.71 1.35 -17.47
C ILE A 120 -6.80 1.86 -18.58
N ASP A 121 -7.35 2.64 -19.52
CA ASP A 121 -6.62 3.23 -20.65
C ASP A 121 -5.48 4.15 -20.17
N GLY A 122 -5.71 4.88 -19.06
CA GLY A 122 -4.73 5.75 -18.44
C GLY A 122 -3.59 5.02 -17.71
N ILE A 123 -3.81 3.77 -17.28
CA ILE A 123 -2.82 2.99 -16.52
C ILE A 123 -1.88 2.20 -17.45
N HIS A 124 -2.43 1.38 -18.34
CA HIS A 124 -1.61 0.50 -19.18
C HIS A 124 -2.40 0.04 -20.41
N LYS A 125 -1.87 0.34 -21.61
CA LYS A 125 -2.54 0.06 -22.90
C LYS A 125 -2.93 -1.41 -23.14
N ASP A 126 -2.19 -2.35 -22.52
CA ASP A 126 -2.42 -3.78 -22.68
C ASP A 126 -3.24 -4.38 -21.51
N TRP A 127 -3.71 -3.55 -20.57
CA TRP A 127 -4.59 -4.02 -19.50
C TRP A 127 -6.04 -4.11 -20.03
N SER A 128 -6.63 -5.30 -19.94
CA SER A 128 -8.01 -5.54 -20.36
C SER A 128 -9.06 -5.04 -19.36
N GLY A 129 -8.63 -4.62 -18.16
CA GLY A 129 -9.49 -4.41 -16.99
C GLY A 129 -9.66 -5.65 -16.11
N ALA A 130 -9.07 -6.79 -16.49
CA ALA A 130 -9.11 -7.99 -15.65
C ALA A 130 -8.36 -7.79 -14.33
N LEU A 131 -8.89 -8.37 -13.26
CA LEU A 131 -8.31 -8.33 -11.91
C LEU A 131 -7.94 -9.75 -11.42
N PRO A 132 -6.89 -9.88 -10.59
CA PRO A 132 -5.92 -8.85 -10.25
C PRO A 132 -5.06 -8.48 -11.47
N PHE A 133 -4.52 -7.27 -11.45
CA PHE A 133 -3.51 -6.82 -12.41
C PHE A 133 -2.32 -6.27 -11.65
N THR A 134 -1.11 -6.63 -12.06
CA THR A 134 0.11 -6.12 -11.45
C THR A 134 1.02 -5.55 -12.52
N ILE A 135 1.55 -4.35 -12.27
CA ILE A 135 2.59 -3.71 -13.08
C ILE A 135 3.83 -3.55 -12.22
N VAL A 136 4.98 -3.79 -12.81
CA VAL A 136 6.28 -3.69 -12.17
C VAL A 136 7.11 -2.64 -12.87
N TYR A 137 7.60 -1.67 -12.11
CA TYR A 137 8.44 -0.59 -12.57
C TYR A 137 9.87 -0.77 -12.04
N GLY A 138 10.83 -0.72 -12.97
CA GLY A 138 12.24 -0.85 -12.66
C GLY A 138 12.76 0.31 -11.80
N LYS A 139 13.64 0.00 -10.85
CA LYS A 139 14.17 0.97 -9.88
C LYS A 139 14.89 2.14 -10.58
N ASN A 140 15.70 1.86 -11.59
CA ASN A 140 16.59 2.86 -12.18
C ASN A 140 15.87 3.69 -13.25
N SER A 141 15.18 3.02 -14.17
CA SER A 141 14.53 3.71 -15.27
C SER A 141 13.18 4.32 -14.88
N GLY A 142 12.48 3.73 -13.90
CA GLY A 142 11.07 3.98 -13.61
C GLY A 142 10.13 3.50 -14.73
N ASN A 143 10.63 2.74 -15.70
CA ASN A 143 9.85 2.17 -16.79
C ASN A 143 9.21 0.85 -16.36
N VAL A 144 8.15 0.47 -17.06
CA VAL A 144 7.56 -0.87 -16.91
C VAL A 144 8.57 -1.92 -17.37
N VAL A 145 8.92 -2.83 -16.47
CA VAL A 145 9.79 -3.98 -16.75
C VAL A 145 9.01 -5.29 -16.83
N ASP A 146 7.78 -5.32 -16.31
CA ASP A 146 6.93 -6.49 -16.27
C ASP A 146 5.47 -6.11 -15.98
N SER A 147 4.52 -6.93 -16.42
CA SER A 147 3.11 -6.82 -16.05
C SER A 147 2.38 -8.13 -16.29
N TRP A 148 1.32 -8.39 -15.53
CA TRP A 148 0.46 -9.55 -15.75
C TRP A 148 -0.94 -9.36 -15.18
N GLU A 149 -1.89 -10.05 -15.81
CA GLU A 149 -3.23 -10.25 -15.32
C GLU A 149 -3.38 -11.61 -14.64
N ALA A 150 -4.44 -11.72 -13.85
CA ALA A 150 -4.82 -12.88 -13.05
C ALA A 150 -3.80 -13.27 -11.98
N LYS A 151 -4.29 -14.02 -10.99
CA LYS A 151 -3.48 -14.48 -9.87
C LYS A 151 -2.20 -15.20 -10.32
N LYS A 152 -1.11 -15.01 -9.58
CA LYS A 152 0.17 -15.71 -9.79
C LYS A 152 0.72 -16.30 -8.50
N SER A 153 1.71 -17.18 -8.63
CA SER A 153 2.43 -17.76 -7.50
C SER A 153 3.42 -16.75 -6.89
N GLU A 154 3.78 -16.96 -5.63
CA GLU A 154 4.79 -16.17 -4.94
C GLU A 154 6.13 -16.11 -5.71
N ALA A 155 6.58 -17.25 -6.25
CA ALA A 155 7.81 -17.31 -7.06
C ALA A 155 7.79 -16.34 -8.25
N ARG A 156 6.62 -16.11 -8.86
CA ARG A 156 6.47 -15.17 -9.98
C ARG A 156 6.62 -13.72 -9.52
N PHE A 157 6.13 -13.38 -8.32
CA PHE A 157 6.32 -12.07 -7.73
C PHE A 157 7.78 -11.84 -7.32
N VAL A 158 8.42 -12.84 -6.69
CA VAL A 158 9.85 -12.80 -6.33
C VAL A 158 10.72 -12.54 -7.56
N GLU A 159 10.45 -13.23 -8.67
CA GLU A 159 11.14 -12.97 -9.94
C GLU A 159 10.97 -11.52 -10.41
N ALA A 160 9.74 -10.98 -10.33
CA ALA A 160 9.43 -9.60 -10.69
C ALA A 160 10.15 -8.58 -9.80
N PHE A 161 10.14 -8.76 -8.47
CA PHE A 161 10.89 -7.90 -7.54
C PHE A 161 12.38 -7.87 -7.89
N ASN A 162 12.99 -9.05 -8.03
CA ASN A 162 14.41 -9.16 -8.35
C ASN A 162 14.75 -8.52 -9.70
N LYS A 163 13.91 -8.72 -10.72
CA LYS A 163 14.08 -8.11 -12.04
C LYS A 163 14.04 -6.58 -11.96
N ALA A 164 13.10 -6.03 -11.18
CA ALA A 164 12.91 -4.59 -11.06
C ALA A 164 13.99 -3.90 -10.23
N ILE A 165 14.43 -4.54 -9.14
CA ILE A 165 15.49 -4.02 -8.26
C ILE A 165 16.83 -4.00 -8.99
N ASN A 166 17.14 -5.06 -9.75
CA ASN A 166 18.42 -5.22 -10.45
C ASN A 166 18.40 -4.68 -11.90
N GLU A 167 17.36 -3.94 -12.29
CA GLU A 167 17.22 -3.41 -13.64
C GLU A 167 18.47 -2.61 -14.06
N GLY A 168 19.17 -3.04 -15.11
CA GLY A 168 20.34 -2.33 -15.63
C GLY A 168 21.65 -2.63 -14.90
N VAL A 169 21.65 -3.47 -13.87
CA VAL A 169 22.87 -4.05 -13.30
C VAL A 169 23.31 -5.18 -14.23
N LYS A 170 24.44 -4.99 -14.93
CA LYS A 170 25.06 -6.09 -15.69
C LYS A 170 25.64 -7.10 -14.70
N SER A 171 25.35 -8.38 -14.94
CA SER A 171 25.99 -9.50 -14.23
C SER A 171 27.48 -9.58 -14.52
#